data_AF-A0A7J7LPB4-F1
#
_entry.id   AF-A0A7J7LPB4-F1
#
_cell.length_a   1.000
_cell.length_b   1.000
_cell.length_c   1.000
_cell.angle_alpha   90.00
_cell.angle_beta   90.00
_cell.angle_gamma   90.00
#
_symmetry.space_group_name_H-M   'P 1'
#
loop_
_entity.id
_entity.type
_entity.pdbx_description
1 polymer ?
#
loop_
_entity_poly.entity_id
_entity_poly.type
_entity_poly.pdbx_seq_one_letter_code
_entity_poly.pdbx_strand_id
1 'polypeptide(L)' 'ISNYSSLEGILTSLGWERYYDDVDLLQYHKTSSIDLISLPKEFCKFKSVHMYDIVVKNPNVFHVRDA' A
#
# COMPACT_ATOMS: atom_id res chain seq x y z
N ILE A 1 0.37 5.11 -9.86
CA ILE A 1 -0.52 5.51 -8.74
C ILE A 1 -0.31 6.99 -8.52
N SER A 2 -1.34 7.82 -8.68
CA SER A 2 -1.25 9.28 -8.51
C SER A 2 -1.86 9.80 -7.20
N ASN A 3 -2.58 8.95 -6.45
CA ASN A 3 -3.14 9.26 -5.13
C ASN A 3 -3.45 7.96 -4.35
N TYR A 4 -3.65 8.07 -3.03
CA TYR A 4 -3.95 6.92 -2.17
C TYR A 4 -5.34 6.32 -2.36
N SER A 5 -6.34 7.10 -2.80
CA SER A 5 -7.69 6.58 -3.04
C SER A 5 -7.70 5.49 -4.12
N SER A 6 -6.92 5.68 -5.21
CA SER A 6 -6.77 4.66 -6.25
C SER A 6 -6.02 3.42 -5.74
N LEU A 7 -5.01 3.61 -4.89
CA LEU A 7 -4.26 2.49 -4.29
C LEU A 7 -5.14 1.69 -3.33
N GLU A 8 -5.91 2.36 -2.48
CA GLU A 8 -6.82 1.74 -1.53
C GLU A 8 -7.87 0.87 -2.23
N GLY A 9 -8.50 1.37 -3.29
CA GLY A 9 -9.47 0.58 -4.06
C GLY A 9 -8.87 -0.73 -4.61
N ILE A 10 -7.63 -0.67 -5.12
CA ILE A 10 -6.92 -1.87 -5.59
C ILE A 10 -6.61 -2.79 -4.41
N LEU A 11 -6.03 -2.26 -3.33
CA LEU A 11 -5.68 -3.05 -2.14
C LEU A 11 -6.91 -3.74 -1.53
N THR A 12 -8.04 -3.05 -1.39
CA THR A 12 -9.30 -3.63 -0.92
C THR A 12 -9.78 -4.75 -1.83
N SER A 13 -9.70 -4.59 -3.17
CA SER A 13 -10.05 -5.67 -4.11
C SER A 13 -9.16 -6.91 -3.98
N LEU A 14 -7.94 -6.75 -3.44
CA LEU A 14 -6.98 -7.82 -3.18
C LEU A 14 -7.07 -8.39 -1.76
N GLY A 15 -8.07 -7.98 -0.96
CA GLY A 15 -8.30 -8.46 0.41
C GLY A 15 -7.46 -7.76 1.48
N TRP A 16 -6.96 -6.55 1.20
CA TRP A 16 -6.32 -5.72 2.21
C TRP A 16 -7.34 -4.82 2.91
N GLU A 17 -7.21 -4.71 4.22
CA GLU A 17 -8.07 -3.91 5.07
C GLU A 17 -7.26 -2.91 5.89
N ARG A 18 -7.89 -1.78 6.25
CA ARG A 18 -7.28 -0.78 7.14
C ARG A 18 -7.03 -1.41 8.50
N TYR A 19 -5.77 -1.47 8.91
CA TYR A 19 -5.38 -2.17 10.14
C TYR A 19 -5.35 -1.25 11.36
N TYR A 20 -4.75 -0.07 11.22
CA TYR A 20 -4.57 0.88 12.31
C TYR A 20 -4.79 2.31 11.82
N ASP A 21 -5.41 3.12 12.65
CA ASP A 21 -5.58 4.55 12.42
C ASP A 21 -4.51 5.31 13.19
N ASP A 22 -3.29 5.26 12.67
CA ASP A 22 -2.20 6.12 13.11
C ASP A 22 -2.37 7.51 12.49
N VAL A 23 -2.02 8.55 13.24
CA VAL A 23 -2.12 9.94 12.77
C VAL A 23 -1.16 10.19 11.60
N ASP A 24 -0.02 9.51 11.58
CA ASP A 24 1.06 9.71 10.61
C ASP A 24 1.14 8.58 9.55
N LEU A 25 0.54 7.42 9.81
CA LEU A 25 0.65 6.24 8.95
C LEU A 25 -0.71 5.73 8.45
N LEU A 26 -0.70 5.28 7.20
CA LEU A 26 -1.74 4.48 6.58
C LEU A 26 -1.26 3.03 6.54
N GLN A 27 -1.83 2.17 7.41
CA GLN A 27 -1.49 0.75 7.46
C GLN A 27 -2.60 -0.14 6.90
N TYR A 28 -2.19 -1.14 6.12
CA TYR A 28 -3.08 -2.14 5.52
C TYR A 28 -2.62 -3.54 5.91
N HIS A 29 -3.54 -4.37 6.37
CA HIS A 29 -3.32 -5.77 6.70
C HIS A 29 -4.04 -6.66 5.70
N LYS A 30 -3.38 -7.74 5.26
CA LYS A 30 -4.00 -8.70 4.35
C LYS A 30 -4.70 -9.79 5.14
N THR A 31 -6.01 -9.90 5.02
CA THR A 31 -6.81 -10.85 5.83
C THR A 31 -6.41 -12.31 5.66
N SER A 32 -5.81 -12.66 4.53
CA SER A 32 -5.35 -14.02 4.21
C SER A 32 -3.91 -14.33 4.63
N SER A 33 -3.14 -13.37 5.13
CA SER A 33 -1.73 -13.57 5.51
C SER A 33 -1.34 -12.70 6.71
N ILE A 34 -0.08 -12.75 7.12
CA ILE A 34 0.48 -11.86 8.16
C ILE A 34 1.06 -10.58 7.56
N ASP A 35 0.74 -10.28 6.31
CA ASP A 35 1.34 -9.17 5.60
C ASP A 35 0.75 -7.83 6.04
N LEU A 36 1.66 -6.89 6.30
CA LEU A 36 1.36 -5.49 6.59
C LEU A 36 2.02 -4.57 5.56
N ILE A 37 1.30 -3.61 5.01
CA ILE A 37 1.85 -2.49 4.22
C ILE A 37 1.73 -1.23 5.07
N SER A 38 2.82 -0.48 5.22
CA SER A 38 2.83 0.79 5.94
C SER A 38 3.22 1.94 5.02
N LEU A 39 2.29 2.87 4.82
CA LEU A 39 2.45 4.04 3.97
C LEU A 39 2.39 5.31 4.82
N PRO A 40 3.09 6.39 4.46
CA PRO A 40 2.90 7.68 5.12
C PRO A 40 1.54 8.25 4.75
N LYS A 41 0.83 8.88 5.69
CA LYS A 41 -0.47 9.50 5.40
C LYS A 41 -0.38 10.65 4.40
N GLU A 42 0.73 11.38 4.44
CA GLU A 42 1.05 12.40 3.47
C GLU A 42 1.73 11.78 2.24
N PHE A 43 1.10 11.91 1.07
CA PHE A 43 1.63 11.35 -0.18
C PHE A 43 2.98 11.98 -0.59
N CYS A 44 3.28 13.21 -0.16
CA CYS A 44 4.60 13.83 -0.39
C CYS A 44 5.76 13.09 0.29
N LYS A 45 5.47 12.30 1.34
CA LYS A 45 6.44 11.43 2.02
C LYS A 45 6.53 10.04 1.39
N PHE A 46 5.70 9.74 0.38
CA PHE A 46 5.71 8.46 -0.33
C PHE A 46 6.97 8.32 -1.19
N LYS A 47 7.87 7.44 -0.73
CA LYS A 47 9.15 7.11 -1.37
C LYS A 47 9.13 5.72 -2.02
N SER A 48 10.17 5.44 -2.81
CA SER A 48 10.37 4.16 -3.49
C SER A 48 10.31 2.95 -2.56
N VAL A 49 10.77 3.07 -1.31
CA VAL A 49 10.69 2.00 -0.29
C VAL A 49 9.26 1.49 -0.10
N HIS A 50 8.27 2.39 -0.10
CA HIS A 50 6.87 2.01 0.05
C HIS A 50 6.31 1.37 -1.22
N MET A 51 6.76 1.82 -2.40
CA MET A 51 6.43 1.18 -3.67
C MET A 51 6.95 -0.26 -3.74
N TYR A 52 8.20 -0.47 -3.33
CA TYR A 52 8.80 -1.80 -3.27
C TYR A 52 8.04 -2.73 -2.32
N ASP A 53 7.66 -2.25 -1.14
CA ASP A 53 6.87 -3.03 -0.19
C ASP A 53 5.53 -3.48 -0.78
N ILE A 54 4.80 -2.57 -1.45
CA ILE A 54 3.55 -2.89 -2.15
C ILE A 54 3.77 -3.96 -3.23
N VAL A 55 4.82 -3.83 -4.05
CA VAL A 55 5.12 -4.75 -5.16
C VAL A 55 5.51 -6.13 -4.64
N VAL A 56 6.39 -6.22 -3.64
CA VAL A 56 6.81 -7.49 -3.05
C VAL A 56 5.62 -8.24 -2.45
N LYS A 57 4.67 -7.53 -1.84
CA LYS A 57 3.48 -8.11 -1.23
C LYS A 57 2.34 -8.40 -2.21
N ASN A 58 2.44 -7.87 -3.44
CA ASN A 58 1.42 -8.03 -4.49
C ASN A 58 2.09 -8.18 -5.88
N PRO A 59 2.98 -9.18 -6.06
CA PRO A 59 3.92 -9.23 -7.19
C PRO A 59 3.25 -9.44 -8.55
N ASN A 60 2.04 -10.02 -8.57
CA ASN A 60 1.29 -10.25 -9.81
C ASN A 60 0.41 -9.07 -10.23
N VAL A 61 0.30 -8.04 -9.38
CA VAL A 61 -0.63 -6.91 -9.60
C VAL A 61 0.12 -5.61 -9.84
N PHE A 62 1.15 -5.33 -9.06
CA PHE A 62 1.93 -4.11 -9.19
C PHE A 62 3.26 -4.36 -9.88
N HIS A 63 3.59 -3.47 -10.81
CA HIS A 63 4.88 -3.45 -11.50
C HIS A 63 5.46 -2.05 -11.34
N VAL A 64 6.74 -1.96 -10.94
CA VAL A 64 7.47 -0.69 -10.97
C VAL A 64 7.83 -0.41 -12.43
N ARG A 65 7.48 0.78 -12.92
CA ARG A 65 7.96 1.30 -14.21
C ARG A 65 8.78 2.54 -13.93
N ASP A 66 9.97 2.59 -14.49
CA ASP A 66 10.73 3.84 -14.61
C ASP A 66 9.96 4.79 -15.53
N ALA A 67 9.90 6.06 -15.15
CA ALA A 67 9.19 7.12 -15.86
C ALA A 67 9.98 7.60 -17.09
#